data_AF-A0A3M5TUM2-F1
#
_entry.id   AF-A0A3M5TUM2-F1
#
_cell.length_a   1.000
_cell.length_b   1.000
_cell.length_c   1.000
_cell.angle_alpha   90.00
_cell.angle_beta   90.00
_cell.angle_gamma   90.00
#
_symmetry.space_group_name_H-M   'P 1'
#
loop_
_entity.id
_entity.type
_entity.pdbx_description
1 polymer ?
#
loop_
_entity_poly.entity_id
_entity_poly.type
_entity_poly.pdbx_seq_one_letter_code
_entity_poly.pdbx_strand_id
1 'polypeptide(L)'
;MYKMIAALTFLAITSATLTGCNDKEGSTENAAATKTTYYSSDKCNIDSIAGKISPGTGASIYVPRGVAVFNGWVIDTANQDAPKEIRLRLTGYKGKPTTFKDPAIVDRIDLVKTYNNEKLLKSGFSFTADLSSMESGGYNVVLEIPGANSSLLCQAKVLLVIE
;
A
#
# COMPACT_ATOMS: atom_id res chain seq x y z
N MET A 1 -55.66 -47.45 -22.88
CA MET A 1 -55.43 -46.96 -24.26
C MET A 1 -54.57 -45.72 -24.18
N TYR A 2 -53.41 -45.75 -24.84
CA TYR A 2 -52.37 -44.73 -24.85
C TYR A 2 -52.80 -43.43 -25.55
N LYS A 3 -52.40 -42.28 -25.01
CA LYS A 3 -51.97 -41.08 -25.76
C LYS A 3 -50.93 -40.35 -24.88
N MET A 4 -49.64 -40.69 -24.99
CA MET A 4 -48.61 -40.03 -25.83
C MET A 4 -48.46 -38.53 -25.58
N ILE A 5 -47.30 -38.21 -24.98
CA ILE A 5 -46.73 -36.93 -24.62
C ILE A 5 -46.18 -36.22 -25.87
N ALA A 6 -46.27 -34.89 -25.93
CA ALA A 6 -45.28 -34.08 -26.63
C ALA A 6 -45.17 -32.73 -25.91
N ALA A 7 -44.06 -32.56 -25.18
CA ALA A 7 -43.62 -31.30 -24.62
C ALA A 7 -43.01 -30.44 -25.72
N LEU A 8 -43.35 -29.15 -25.75
CA LEU A 8 -42.66 -28.14 -26.56
C LEU A 8 -42.07 -27.08 -25.62
N THR A 9 -40.75 -27.16 -25.53
CA THR A 9 -39.83 -26.23 -24.90
C THR A 9 -39.81 -24.89 -25.62
N PHE A 10 -39.85 -23.78 -24.87
CA PHE A 10 -39.33 -22.50 -25.34
C PHE A 10 -38.34 -21.96 -24.31
N LEU A 11 -37.05 -22.10 -24.62
CA LEU A 11 -35.97 -21.34 -24.00
C LEU A 11 -36.04 -19.91 -24.55
N ALA A 12 -36.22 -18.93 -23.67
CA ALA A 12 -35.98 -17.52 -24.01
C ALA A 12 -34.48 -17.22 -23.81
N ILE A 13 -33.74 -17.07 -24.91
CA ILE A 13 -32.37 -16.57 -24.92
C ILE A 13 -32.45 -15.06 -25.08
N THR A 14 -32.16 -14.30 -24.02
CA THR A 14 -31.96 -12.85 -24.13
C THR A 14 -30.51 -12.58 -24.53
N SER A 15 -30.32 -12.15 -25.78
CA SER A 15 -29.04 -11.67 -26.29
C SER A 15 -28.79 -10.25 -25.77
N ALA A 16 -27.76 -10.08 -24.94
CA ALA A 16 -27.23 -8.75 -24.63
C ALA A 16 -26.34 -8.30 -25.79
N THR A 17 -26.68 -7.17 -26.41
CA THR A 17 -25.84 -6.50 -27.40
C THR A 17 -24.69 -5.78 -26.69
N LEU A 18 -23.47 -6.32 -26.80
CA LEU A 18 -22.25 -5.60 -26.51
C LEU A 18 -22.09 -4.51 -27.59
N THR A 19 -22.15 -3.25 -27.19
CA THR A 19 -21.79 -2.12 -28.04
C THR A 19 -20.32 -2.23 -28.42
N GLY A 20 -20.07 -2.22 -29.73
CA GLY A 20 -18.78 -2.45 -30.35
C GLY A 20 -17.71 -1.45 -29.94
N CYS A 21 -16.51 -1.98 -29.72
CA CYS A 21 -15.26 -1.26 -29.79
C CYS A 21 -15.11 -0.71 -31.23
N ASN A 22 -14.87 0.59 -31.35
CA ASN A 22 -14.48 1.21 -32.61
C ASN A 22 -12.96 1.02 -32.76
N ASP A 23 -12.55 0.20 -33.72
CA ASP A 23 -11.17 0.14 -34.18
C ASP A 23 -10.86 1.42 -34.98
N LYS A 24 -9.89 2.19 -34.50
CA LYS A 24 -9.12 3.10 -35.34
C LYS A 24 -7.64 2.86 -35.07
N GLU A 25 -7.01 2.28 -36.09
CA GLU A 25 -5.56 2.21 -36.26
C GLU A 25 -4.94 3.61 -36.29
N GLY A 26 -3.71 3.68 -35.78
CA GLY A 26 -2.72 4.67 -36.20
C GLY A 26 -2.37 5.76 -35.20
N SER A 27 -1.48 5.45 -34.26
CA SER A 27 -0.37 6.37 -33.91
C SER A 27 0.70 5.64 -33.11
N THR A 28 1.89 5.70 -33.68
CA THR A 28 3.23 5.35 -33.22
C THR A 28 3.49 5.60 -31.73
N GLU A 29 4.24 4.68 -31.12
CA GLU A 29 5.02 4.80 -29.88
C GLU A 29 4.33 5.46 -28.67
N ASN A 30 3.90 4.62 -27.73
CA ASN A 30 4.00 4.98 -26.32
C ASN A 30 4.58 3.78 -25.57
N ALA A 31 5.79 3.95 -25.03
CA ALA A 31 6.32 3.05 -24.02
C ALA A 31 5.21 2.85 -22.98
N ALA A 32 4.68 1.62 -22.91
CA ALA A 32 3.64 1.29 -21.96
C ALA A 32 4.14 1.70 -20.57
N ALA A 33 3.54 2.73 -19.98
CA ALA A 33 3.79 3.09 -18.60
C ALA A 33 3.52 1.80 -17.80
N THR A 34 4.59 1.15 -17.36
CA THR A 34 4.51 -0.16 -16.73
C THR A 34 3.64 0.00 -15.50
N LYS A 35 2.40 -0.48 -15.57
CA LYS A 35 1.42 -0.33 -14.50
C LYS A 35 1.94 -1.10 -13.29
N THR A 36 2.44 -0.40 -12.28
CA THR A 36 2.88 -1.01 -11.02
C THR A 36 1.68 -1.69 -10.37
N THR A 37 1.80 -2.99 -10.11
CA THR A 37 0.78 -3.74 -9.37
C THR A 37 1.00 -3.55 -7.87
N TYR A 38 -0.03 -3.10 -7.15
CA TYR A 38 0.07 -2.92 -5.69
C TYR A 38 -0.56 -4.11 -4.96
N TYR A 39 0.17 -4.65 -3.99
CA TYR A 39 -0.30 -5.69 -3.08
C TYR A 39 -0.39 -5.11 -1.67
N SER A 40 -1.39 -5.53 -0.89
CA SER A 40 -1.54 -5.11 0.51
C SER A 40 -0.80 -6.06 1.44
N SER A 41 -0.22 -5.53 2.52
CA SER A 41 0.34 -6.29 3.64
C SER A 41 -0.15 -5.70 4.97
N ASP A 42 -0.24 -6.55 5.98
CA ASP A 42 -0.52 -6.18 7.37
C ASP A 42 0.71 -6.31 8.29
N LYS A 43 1.87 -6.72 7.74
CA LYS A 43 3.10 -6.96 8.50
C LYS A 43 3.96 -5.70 8.59
N CYS A 44 3.43 -4.69 9.25
CA CYS A 44 4.18 -3.51 9.65
C CYS A 44 3.61 -2.87 10.92
N ASN A 45 4.39 -1.95 11.49
CA ASN A 45 3.92 -1.02 12.49
C ASN A 45 4.65 0.33 12.39
N ILE A 46 3.98 1.39 12.84
CA ILE A 46 4.62 2.65 13.21
C ILE A 46 4.72 2.65 14.72
N ASP A 47 5.94 2.67 15.25
CA ASP A 47 6.21 2.67 16.69
C ASP A 47 6.08 4.09 17.25
N SER A 48 6.55 5.11 16.51
CA SER A 48 6.39 6.52 16.89
C SER A 48 6.46 7.47 15.70
N ILE A 49 5.87 8.65 15.88
CA ILE A 49 5.99 9.80 14.96
C ILE A 49 6.33 11.04 15.79
N ALA A 50 7.39 11.76 15.42
CA ALA A 50 7.88 12.96 16.12
C ALA A 50 8.05 12.73 17.64
N GLY A 51 8.57 11.55 18.02
CA GLY A 51 8.77 11.15 19.43
C GLY A 51 7.49 10.75 20.17
N LYS A 52 6.30 10.90 19.57
CA LYS A 52 5.03 10.45 20.14
C LYS A 52 4.82 8.98 19.79
N ILE A 53 4.66 8.15 20.82
CA ILE A 53 4.40 6.71 20.65
C ILE A 53 3.05 6.53 19.95
N SER A 54 3.02 5.68 18.94
CA SER A 54 1.78 5.30 18.27
C SER A 54 0.95 4.41 19.19
N PRO A 55 -0.27 4.81 19.59
CA PRO A 55 -1.15 4.00 20.45
C PRO A 55 -1.71 2.75 19.75
N GLY A 56 -1.38 2.53 18.48
CA GLY A 56 -1.96 1.48 17.64
C GLY A 56 -3.16 1.98 16.85
N THR A 57 -4.10 1.07 16.58
CA THR A 57 -5.16 1.25 15.57
C THR A 57 -6.07 2.43 15.85
N GLY A 58 -6.20 3.32 14.86
CA GLY A 58 -7.19 4.42 14.87
C GLY A 58 -6.74 5.67 15.61
N ALA A 59 -5.48 5.70 16.09
CA ALA A 59 -4.92 6.87 16.73
C ALA A 59 -4.55 7.97 15.72
N SER A 60 -4.73 9.22 16.12
CA SER A 60 -4.22 10.40 15.41
C SER A 60 -2.99 10.95 16.14
N ILE A 61 -1.92 11.22 15.41
CA ILE A 61 -0.74 11.91 15.93
C ILE A 61 -0.63 13.27 15.27
N TYR A 62 -0.74 14.31 16.10
CA TYR A 62 -0.63 15.70 15.68
C TYR A 62 0.83 16.15 15.73
N VAL A 63 1.32 16.73 14.65
CA VAL A 63 2.69 17.27 14.54
C VAL A 63 2.63 18.67 13.92
N PRO A 64 3.49 19.60 14.35
CA PRO A 64 3.63 20.85 13.64
C PRO A 64 4.26 20.60 12.26
N ARG A 65 4.05 21.53 11.33
CA ARG A 65 4.92 21.62 10.14
C ARG A 65 6.39 21.74 10.55
N GLY A 66 7.25 21.05 9.83
CA GLY A 66 8.68 20.96 10.13
C GLY A 66 9.20 19.54 9.96
N VAL A 67 10.33 19.25 10.60
CA VAL A 67 10.94 17.91 10.53
C VAL A 67 10.28 16.97 11.54
N ALA A 68 9.85 15.80 11.08
CA ALA A 68 9.32 14.73 11.91
C ALA A 68 10.06 13.41 11.65
N VAL A 69 10.34 12.68 12.73
CA VAL A 69 10.95 11.34 12.66
C VAL A 69 9.87 10.27 12.77
N PHE A 70 9.87 9.31 11.85
CA PHE A 70 8.95 8.16 11.84
C PHE A 70 9.75 6.89 12.10
N ASN A 71 9.46 6.21 13.20
CA ASN A 71 10.11 4.95 13.56
C ASN A 71 9.10 3.81 13.46
N GLY A 72 9.58 2.64 13.05
CA GLY A 72 8.72 1.47 12.92
C GLY A 72 9.44 0.26 12.36
N TRP A 73 8.64 -0.67 11.85
CA TRP A 73 9.12 -1.86 11.17
C TRP A 73 8.18 -2.28 10.06
N VAL A 74 8.72 -2.99 9.08
CA VAL A 74 7.95 -3.64 8.01
C VAL A 74 8.66 -4.90 7.53
N ILE A 75 7.88 -5.92 7.19
CA ILE A 75 8.38 -7.19 6.65
C ILE A 75 8.02 -7.26 5.16
N ASP A 76 8.99 -7.65 4.32
CA ASP A 76 8.71 -8.06 2.96
C ASP A 76 8.05 -9.44 2.99
N THR A 77 6.72 -9.47 2.99
CA THR A 77 5.95 -10.71 3.07
C THR A 77 6.06 -11.56 1.82
N ALA A 78 6.48 -11.00 0.68
CA ALA A 78 6.68 -11.77 -0.55
C ALA A 78 7.93 -12.66 -0.41
N ASN A 79 8.98 -12.17 0.23
CA ASN A 79 10.25 -12.89 0.40
C ASN A 79 10.47 -13.46 1.81
N GLN A 80 9.61 -13.11 2.78
CA GLN A 80 9.78 -13.42 4.20
C GLN A 80 11.14 -12.94 4.74
N ASP A 81 11.48 -11.70 4.41
CA ASP A 81 12.78 -11.09 4.67
C ASP A 81 12.63 -9.63 5.14
N ALA A 82 13.72 -9.04 5.63
CA ALA A 82 13.82 -7.60 5.77
C ALA A 82 13.76 -6.93 4.39
N PRO A 83 13.06 -5.78 4.24
CA PRO A 83 12.97 -5.11 2.96
C PRO A 83 14.33 -4.57 2.51
N LYS A 84 14.63 -4.71 1.23
CA LYS A 84 15.85 -4.12 0.62
C LYS A 84 15.73 -2.60 0.43
N GLU A 85 14.51 -2.13 0.22
CA GLU A 85 14.15 -0.71 0.12
C GLU A 85 12.82 -0.50 0.85
N ILE A 86 12.69 0.63 1.55
CA ILE A 86 11.47 1.04 2.23
C ILE A 86 11.20 2.49 1.83
N ARG A 87 9.94 2.80 1.54
CA ARG A 87 9.46 4.16 1.29
C ARG A 87 8.35 4.50 2.26
N LEU A 88 8.40 5.69 2.84
CA LEU A 88 7.28 6.26 3.59
C LEU A 88 6.44 7.11 2.64
N ARG A 89 5.16 6.81 2.52
CA ARG A 89 4.19 7.54 1.70
C ARG A 89 3.17 8.21 2.60
N LEU A 90 3.07 9.53 2.51
CA LEU A 90 2.06 10.32 3.17
C LEU A 90 1.02 10.79 2.14
N THR A 91 -0.22 10.31 2.28
CA THR A 91 -1.30 10.63 1.34
C THR A 91 -2.40 11.42 2.05
N GLY A 92 -2.51 12.71 1.71
CA GLY A 92 -3.59 13.57 2.18
C GLY A 92 -4.80 13.56 1.24
N TYR A 93 -5.76 14.47 1.48
CA TYR A 93 -7.02 14.55 0.73
C TYR A 93 -6.87 14.74 -0.78
N LYS A 94 -5.75 15.33 -1.24
CA LYS A 94 -5.43 15.49 -2.68
C LYS A 94 -5.09 14.16 -3.38
N GLY A 95 -4.93 13.07 -2.64
CA GLY A 95 -4.72 11.72 -3.18
C GLY A 95 -3.33 11.44 -3.76
N LYS A 96 -2.52 12.46 -4.06
CA LYS A 96 -1.12 12.27 -4.48
C LYS A 96 -0.23 12.06 -3.24
N PRO A 97 0.50 10.93 -3.14
CA PRO A 97 1.40 10.69 -2.02
C PRO A 97 2.65 11.58 -2.12
N THR A 98 3.10 12.07 -0.97
CA THR A 98 4.47 12.55 -0.78
C THR A 98 5.32 11.37 -0.28
N THR A 99 6.45 11.11 -0.93
CA THR A 99 7.27 9.92 -0.67
C THR A 99 8.62 10.30 -0.11
N PHE A 100 8.99 9.68 1.01
CA PHE A 100 10.30 9.76 1.64
C PHE A 100 11.03 8.42 1.46
N LYS A 101 12.34 8.48 1.34
CA LYS A 101 13.22 7.35 1.02
C LYS A 101 14.39 7.30 2.00
N ASP A 102 15.22 6.27 1.86
CA ASP A 102 16.52 6.14 2.52
C ASP A 102 16.43 6.28 4.05
N PRO A 103 15.59 5.48 4.74
CA PRO A 103 15.57 5.50 6.19
C PRO A 103 16.88 4.95 6.75
N ALA A 104 17.21 5.35 7.98
CA ALA A 104 18.18 4.58 8.76
C ALA A 104 17.58 3.21 9.10
N ILE A 105 18.35 2.14 8.89
CA ILE A 105 17.92 0.77 9.20
C ILE A 105 18.20 0.46 10.67
N VAL A 106 17.22 -0.14 11.34
CA VAL A 106 17.24 -0.43 12.78
C VAL A 106 17.04 -1.91 13.03
N ASP A 107 17.80 -2.46 13.97
CA ASP A 107 17.74 -3.88 14.29
C ASP A 107 16.50 -4.22 15.13
N ARG A 108 15.80 -5.29 14.74
CA ARG A 108 14.54 -5.76 15.33
C ARG A 108 14.64 -7.20 15.80
N ILE A 109 15.40 -7.40 16.87
CA ILE A 109 15.59 -8.72 17.49
C ILE A 109 14.28 -9.31 18.04
N ASP A 110 13.32 -8.45 18.38
CA ASP A 110 11.97 -8.85 18.78
C ASP A 110 11.24 -9.55 17.62
N LEU A 111 11.35 -9.02 16.38
CA LEU A 111 10.74 -9.67 15.21
C LEU A 111 11.41 -11.01 14.89
N VAL A 112 12.74 -11.10 15.01
CA VAL A 112 13.46 -12.37 14.85
C VAL A 112 12.90 -13.43 15.81
N LYS A 113 12.66 -13.07 17.07
CA LYS A 113 12.11 -13.98 18.08
C LYS A 113 10.64 -14.31 17.83
N THR A 114 9.81 -13.31 17.54
CA THR A 114 8.37 -13.48 17.31
C THR A 114 8.08 -14.36 16.10
N TYR A 115 8.83 -14.20 15.02
CA TYR A 115 8.62 -14.94 13.78
C TYR A 115 9.58 -16.11 13.58
N ASN A 116 10.51 -16.32 14.51
CA ASN A 116 11.56 -17.34 14.41
C ASN A 116 12.32 -17.28 13.06
N ASN A 117 12.71 -16.07 12.65
CA ASN A 117 13.35 -15.82 11.36
C ASN A 117 14.42 -14.73 11.47
N GLU A 118 15.69 -15.13 11.41
CA GLU A 118 16.85 -14.24 11.54
C GLU A 118 16.94 -13.19 10.44
N LYS A 119 16.38 -13.46 9.26
CA LYS A 119 16.38 -12.53 8.13
C LYS A 119 15.63 -11.22 8.43
N LEU A 120 14.73 -11.24 9.41
CA LEU A 120 13.94 -10.08 9.82
C LEU A 120 14.70 -9.11 10.72
N LEU A 121 15.96 -9.39 11.05
CA LEU A 121 16.75 -8.53 11.94
C LEU A 121 16.78 -7.08 11.45
N LYS A 122 16.84 -6.85 10.13
CA LYS A 122 16.95 -5.51 9.54
C LYS A 122 15.61 -4.91 9.09
N SER A 123 14.48 -5.40 9.61
CA SER A 123 13.14 -4.91 9.25
C SER A 123 12.74 -3.57 9.87
N GLY A 124 13.53 -3.03 10.82
CA GLY A 124 13.26 -1.74 11.46
C GLY A 124 13.75 -0.56 10.62
N PHE A 125 13.08 0.58 10.76
CA PHE A 125 13.44 1.82 10.06
C PHE A 125 13.28 3.06 10.94
N SER A 126 13.99 4.13 10.55
CA SER A 126 13.81 5.49 11.02
C SER A 126 13.89 6.47 9.83
N PHE A 127 12.75 7.06 9.45
CA PHE A 127 12.70 8.12 8.44
C PHE A 127 12.78 9.49 9.11
N THR A 128 13.57 10.38 8.53
CA THR A 128 13.48 11.82 8.80
C THR A 128 12.75 12.48 7.64
N ALA A 129 11.59 13.08 7.91
CA ALA A 129 10.73 13.67 6.89
C ALA A 129 10.58 15.17 7.15
N ASP A 130 10.87 15.99 6.14
CA ASP A 130 10.55 17.42 6.15
C ASP A 130 9.11 17.63 5.66
N LEU A 131 8.26 18.06 6.59
CA LEU A 131 6.84 18.31 6.37
C LEU A 131 6.54 19.80 6.14
N SER A 132 7.56 20.66 6.09
CA SER A 132 7.39 22.13 6.07
C SER A 132 6.57 22.63 4.87
N SER A 133 6.69 21.94 3.73
CA SER A 133 5.95 22.25 2.50
C SER A 133 4.59 21.55 2.39
N MET A 134 4.24 20.71 3.37
CA MET A 134 2.98 19.98 3.37
C MET A 134 1.86 20.84 3.96
N GLU A 135 0.66 20.72 3.41
CA GLU A 135 -0.52 21.43 3.92
C GLU A 135 -0.95 20.84 5.27
N SER A 136 -1.50 21.67 6.14
CA SER A 136 -2.13 21.17 7.38
C SER A 136 -3.31 20.26 7.04
N GLY A 137 -3.52 19.21 7.84
CA GLY A 137 -4.58 18.24 7.66
C GLY A 137 -4.17 16.79 7.92
N GLY A 138 -5.09 15.87 7.66
CA GLY A 138 -4.90 14.44 7.87
C GLY A 138 -4.20 13.74 6.70
N TYR A 139 -3.26 12.85 7.03
CA TYR A 139 -2.48 12.05 6.08
C TYR A 139 -2.49 10.59 6.48
N ASN A 140 -2.83 9.72 5.53
CA ASN A 140 -2.60 8.30 5.67
C ASN A 140 -1.10 8.01 5.62
N VAL A 141 -0.63 7.23 6.59
CA VAL A 141 0.76 6.76 6.66
C VAL A 141 0.83 5.38 6.04
N VAL A 142 1.60 5.24 4.96
CA VAL A 142 1.77 3.97 4.24
C VAL A 142 3.25 3.68 4.07
N LEU A 143 3.66 2.46 4.36
CA LEU A 143 4.99 1.94 4.05
C LEU A 143 4.92 1.18 2.74
N GLU A 144 5.81 1.48 1.81
CA GLU A 144 5.91 0.82 0.52
C GLU A 144 7.25 0.10 0.40
N ILE A 145 7.20 -1.16 -0.02
CA ILE A 145 8.35 -1.94 -0.43
C ILE A 145 8.27 -2.10 -1.94
N PRO A 146 9.09 -1.37 -2.71
CA PRO A 146 9.09 -1.47 -4.15
C PRO A 146 9.73 -2.79 -4.60
N GLY A 147 9.09 -3.44 -5.56
CA GLY A 147 9.63 -4.54 -6.35
C GLY A 147 9.81 -4.14 -7.82
N ALA A 148 10.25 -5.08 -8.65
CA ALA A 148 10.55 -4.79 -10.07
C ALA A 148 9.31 -4.36 -10.87
N ASN A 149 8.18 -5.05 -10.69
CA ASN A 149 6.93 -4.81 -11.42
C ASN A 149 5.72 -4.61 -10.48
N SER A 150 5.96 -4.64 -9.18
CA SER A 150 4.94 -4.55 -8.16
C SER A 150 5.44 -3.78 -6.94
N SER A 151 4.55 -3.44 -6.03
CA SER A 151 4.92 -2.84 -4.75
C SER A 151 4.01 -3.38 -3.66
N LEU A 152 4.62 -3.72 -2.53
CA LEU A 152 3.89 -4.11 -1.34
C LEU A 152 3.60 -2.86 -0.52
N LEU A 153 2.33 -2.59 -0.22
CA LEU A 153 1.87 -1.48 0.58
C LEU A 153 1.39 -2.00 1.93
N CYS A 154 1.97 -1.50 3.02
CA CYS A 154 1.47 -1.70 4.36
C CYS A 154 0.91 -0.39 4.89
N GLN A 155 -0.41 -0.34 5.05
CA GLN A 155 -1.08 0.82 5.61
C GLN A 155 -0.91 0.81 7.13
N ALA A 156 -0.20 1.79 7.65
CA ALA A 156 -0.06 1.95 9.08
C ALA A 156 -1.42 2.31 9.69
N LYS A 157 -1.71 1.75 10.85
CA LYS A 157 -3.00 1.96 11.54
C LYS A 157 -3.01 3.26 12.35
N VAL A 158 -2.34 4.31 11.86
CA VAL A 158 -2.20 5.63 12.48
C VAL A 158 -2.52 6.71 11.45
N LEU A 159 -3.23 7.75 11.88
CA LEU A 159 -3.45 8.96 11.10
C LEU A 159 -2.43 10.02 11.54
N LEU A 160 -1.66 10.54 10.59
CA LEU A 160 -0.85 11.73 10.85
C LEU A 160 -1.72 12.96 10.66
N VAL A 161 -1.67 13.91 11.58
CA VAL A 161 -2.29 15.23 11.41
C VAL A 161 -1.20 16.29 11.47
N ILE A 162 -1.06 17.07 10.41
CA ILE A 162 -0.12 18.19 10.34
C ILE A 162 -0.87 19.46 10.71
N GLU A 163 -0.32 20.24 11.65
CA GLU A 163 -0.86 21.53 12.12
C GLU A 163 -0.04 22.72 11.60
#